data_AF-A0A6N7EJY5-F1
#
_entry.id   AF-A0A6N7EJY5-F1
#
_cell.length_a   1.000
_cell.length_b   1.000
_cell.length_c   1.000
_cell.angle_alpha   90.00
_cell.angle_beta   90.00
_cell.angle_gamma   90.00
#
_symmetry.space_group_name_H-M   'P 1'
#
loop_
_entity.id
_entity.type
_entity.pdbx_description
1 polymer ?
#
loop_
_entity_poly.entity_id
_entity_poly.type
_entity_poly.pdbx_seq_one_letter_code
_entity_poly.pdbx_strand_id
1 'polypeptide(L)'
;MGTSTRMAEVVLRTGDGVLADQVRRLTDLAGIALVVVPEDRVLPAAAVTLDAGPTGDLAVRVDPVRVQPAAVTDAVPTSVRLPADDATLLDVLVMAGTPHRARTVGVVGAHGGAGASVLAAGLARACVGAGAATALVDLDPAGGGLDVLLGLEHDPGRRWADVHGERGALLPEQLALALPTWHLVRVLSGDRRGGAQAEDLVVRSAVRALGQGHDVVVLDLPRQVLAPGPAQELWLGWCADLVLLTCGGVRGGAAAQAVGGLAGTAVPVDRVHLVVRERGQDAEDIAAAAGLALTARMRDERALPAGIEHGVTPGDQRRGGVMTTARALVEKLGLDP
;
A
#
# COMPACT_ATOMS: atom_id res chain seq x y z
N MET A 1 16.49 -8.04 20.07
CA MET A 1 17.83 -7.92 19.47
C MET A 1 17.68 -6.97 18.29
N GLY A 2 18.27 -5.78 18.40
CA GLY A 2 17.86 -4.59 17.65
C GLY A 2 17.88 -4.78 16.14
N THR A 3 16.73 -4.58 15.51
CA THR A 3 16.62 -4.32 14.07
C THR A 3 17.27 -2.97 13.82
N SER A 4 18.56 -2.98 13.52
CA SER A 4 19.24 -1.83 12.94
C SER A 4 18.47 -1.45 11.68
N THR A 5 17.76 -0.33 11.71
CA THR A 5 17.25 0.34 10.52
C THR A 5 18.45 0.57 9.62
N ARG A 6 18.70 -0.32 8.66
CA ARG A 6 19.74 -0.10 7.66
C ARG A 6 19.24 1.10 6.87
N MET A 7 19.92 2.23 7.04
CA MET A 7 19.76 3.39 6.18
C MET A 7 19.77 2.90 4.73
N ALA A 8 18.85 3.42 3.91
CA ALA A 8 18.94 3.18 2.47
C ALA A 8 20.32 3.66 2.00
N GLU A 9 21.08 2.78 1.37
CA GLU A 9 22.42 3.06 0.85
C GLU A 9 22.41 2.87 -0.66
N VAL A 10 23.16 3.73 -1.35
CA VAL A 10 23.44 3.65 -2.78
C VAL A 10 24.83 3.08 -2.95
N VAL A 11 24.97 2.12 -3.85
CA VAL A 11 26.28 1.57 -4.20
C VAL A 11 26.58 1.88 -5.66
N LEU A 12 27.71 2.52 -5.91
CA LEU A 12 28.22 2.81 -7.25
C LEU A 12 29.45 1.96 -7.53
N ARG A 13 29.46 1.22 -8.63
CA ARG A 13 30.67 0.58 -9.17
C ARG A 13 31.23 1.40 -10.32
N THR A 14 32.46 1.91 -10.15
CA THR A 14 33.17 2.69 -11.19
C THR A 14 34.67 2.80 -10.88
N GLY A 15 35.50 2.88 -11.92
CA GLY A 15 36.90 3.33 -11.84
C GLY A 15 37.07 4.84 -12.11
N ASP A 16 36.01 5.54 -12.51
CA ASP A 16 36.04 6.95 -12.89
C ASP A 16 35.72 7.87 -11.69
N GLY A 17 36.73 8.62 -11.24
CA GLY A 17 36.59 9.58 -10.14
C GLY A 17 35.63 10.74 -10.46
N VAL A 18 35.50 11.15 -11.71
CA VAL A 18 34.60 12.24 -12.11
C VAL A 18 33.14 11.80 -12.00
N LEU A 19 32.84 10.58 -12.47
CA LEU A 19 31.52 9.97 -12.31
C LEU A 19 31.18 9.75 -10.84
N ALA A 20 32.14 9.29 -10.04
CA ALA A 20 31.96 9.13 -8.59
C ALA A 20 31.59 10.45 -7.90
N ASP A 21 32.25 11.55 -8.27
CA ASP A 21 31.93 12.89 -7.73
C ASP A 21 30.57 13.41 -8.21
N GLN A 22 30.17 13.12 -9.45
CA GLN A 22 28.83 13.46 -9.96
C GLN A 22 27.73 12.74 -9.16
N VAL A 23 27.84 11.42 -9.00
CA VAL A 23 26.87 10.63 -8.22
C VAL A 23 26.89 11.04 -6.74
N ARG A 24 28.06 11.36 -6.18
CA ARG A 24 28.17 11.87 -4.81
C ARG A 24 27.36 13.15 -4.60
N ARG A 25 27.46 14.12 -5.52
CA ARG A 25 26.64 15.34 -5.44
C ARG A 25 25.14 15.05 -5.45
N LEU A 26 24.68 14.13 -6.31
CA LEU A 26 23.26 13.77 -6.40
C LEU A 26 22.77 13.01 -5.16
N THR A 27 23.60 12.11 -4.61
CA THR A 27 23.28 11.38 -3.38
C THR A 27 23.26 12.29 -2.15
N ASP A 28 24.19 13.25 -2.06
CA ASP A 28 24.17 14.30 -1.04
C ASP A 28 22.90 15.16 -1.13
N LEU A 29 22.46 15.53 -2.35
CA LEU A 29 21.20 16.24 -2.57
C LEU A 29 19.97 15.42 -2.16
N ALA A 30 19.99 14.11 -2.42
CA ALA A 30 18.93 13.19 -2.02
C ALA A 30 18.98 12.79 -0.53
N GLY A 31 20.04 13.16 0.20
CA GLY A 31 20.22 12.77 1.60
C GLY A 31 20.44 11.27 1.82
N ILE A 32 20.95 10.55 0.81
CA ILE A 32 21.20 9.11 0.86
C ILE A 32 22.70 8.82 0.84
N ALA A 33 23.17 7.83 1.61
CA ALA A 33 24.60 7.53 1.68
C ALA A 33 25.09 6.80 0.42
N LEU A 34 26.28 7.19 -0.07
CA LEU A 34 26.94 6.59 -1.24
C LEU A 34 28.17 5.78 -0.84
N VAL A 35 28.22 4.52 -1.28
CA VAL A 35 29.39 3.64 -1.22
C VAL A 35 29.91 3.44 -2.65
N VAL A 36 31.17 3.81 -2.90
CA VAL A 36 31.82 3.58 -4.20
C VAL A 36 32.68 2.32 -4.10
N VAL A 37 32.48 1.38 -5.02
CA VAL A 37 33.26 0.15 -5.13
C VAL A 37 34.04 0.13 -6.46
N PRO A 38 35.26 -0.43 -6.49
CA PRO A 38 36.02 -0.56 -7.73
C PRO A 38 35.41 -1.59 -8.70
N GLU A 39 35.77 -1.50 -9.98
CA GLU A 39 35.19 -2.31 -11.07
C GLU A 39 35.40 -3.83 -10.92
N ASP A 40 36.47 -4.23 -10.23
CA ASP A 40 36.82 -5.64 -9.98
C ASP A 40 36.01 -6.28 -8.83
N ARG A 41 35.20 -5.48 -8.11
CA ARG A 41 34.37 -5.96 -7.00
C ARG A 41 32.95 -6.30 -7.45
N VAL A 42 32.41 -7.34 -6.81
CA VAL A 42 30.98 -7.65 -6.87
C VAL A 42 30.20 -6.54 -6.15
N LEU A 43 29.17 -6.00 -6.81
CA LEU A 43 28.27 -5.01 -6.23
C LEU A 43 27.56 -5.60 -4.98
N PRO A 44 27.76 -5.03 -3.79
CA PRO A 44 26.98 -5.41 -2.62
C PRO A 44 25.49 -5.05 -2.79
N ALA A 45 24.62 -5.76 -2.06
CA ALA A 45 23.19 -5.47 -2.05
C ALA A 45 22.90 -4.12 -1.37
N ALA A 46 22.14 -3.25 -2.06
CA ALA A 46 21.88 -1.87 -1.65
C ALA A 46 20.48 -1.44 -2.13
N ALA A 47 19.97 -0.32 -1.60
CA ALA A 47 18.67 0.22 -2.02
C ALA A 47 18.69 0.61 -3.50
N VAL A 48 19.79 1.22 -3.96
CA VAL A 48 20.08 1.47 -5.37
C VAL A 48 21.49 0.99 -5.67
N THR A 49 21.66 0.22 -6.74
CA THR A 49 22.97 -0.12 -7.30
C THR A 49 23.14 0.56 -8.65
N LEU A 50 24.26 1.22 -8.83
CA LEU A 50 24.66 1.94 -10.02
C LEU A 50 25.94 1.29 -10.56
N ASP A 51 25.93 0.89 -11.83
CA ASP A 51 27.02 0.14 -12.44
C ASP A 51 27.50 0.81 -13.72
N ALA A 52 28.72 1.35 -13.69
CA ALA A 52 29.28 2.08 -14.82
C ALA A 52 29.62 1.11 -15.96
N GLY A 53 28.94 1.27 -17.10
CA GLY A 53 29.21 0.53 -18.31
C GLY A 53 30.36 1.15 -19.13
N PRO A 54 30.97 0.38 -20.05
CA PRO A 54 32.07 0.85 -20.90
C PRO A 54 31.66 1.96 -21.89
N THR A 55 30.36 2.20 -22.10
CA THR A 55 29.80 3.21 -23.01
C THR A 55 29.52 4.56 -22.34
N GLY A 56 29.86 4.70 -21.05
CA GLY A 56 29.54 5.87 -20.23
C GLY A 56 28.09 5.92 -19.73
N ASP A 57 27.30 4.87 -19.99
CA ASP A 57 25.98 4.70 -19.40
C ASP A 57 26.10 4.05 -18.03
N LEU A 58 25.31 4.55 -17.07
CA LEU A 58 25.23 4.03 -15.72
C LEU A 58 23.99 3.14 -15.61
N ALA A 59 24.17 1.83 -15.53
CA ALA A 59 23.06 0.91 -15.30
C ALA A 59 22.51 1.13 -13.89
N VAL A 60 21.20 1.31 -13.78
CA VAL A 60 20.52 1.57 -12.51
C VAL A 60 19.66 0.38 -12.16
N ARG A 61 19.82 -0.13 -10.94
CA ARG A 61 18.92 -1.14 -10.37
C ARG A 61 18.51 -0.70 -8.97
N VAL A 62 17.23 -0.88 -8.67
CA VAL A 62 16.68 -0.61 -7.35
C VAL A 62 16.30 -1.95 -6.75
N ASP A 63 16.69 -2.20 -5.50
CA ASP A 63 16.33 -3.44 -4.80
C ASP A 63 14.93 -3.27 -4.20
N PRO A 64 13.90 -3.98 -4.71
CA PRO A 64 12.53 -3.84 -4.23
C PRO A 64 12.36 -4.30 -2.76
N VAL A 65 13.23 -5.17 -2.27
CA VAL A 65 13.16 -5.64 -0.88
C VAL A 65 13.66 -4.55 0.08
N ARG A 66 14.53 -3.66 -0.39
CA ARG A 66 15.12 -2.56 0.39
C ARG A 66 14.45 -1.21 0.15
N VAL A 67 13.85 -1.05 -1.02
CA VAL A 67 13.00 0.06 -1.42
C VAL A 67 11.63 -0.57 -1.64
N GLN A 68 10.82 -0.63 -0.58
CA GLN A 68 9.57 -1.40 -0.40
C GLN A 68 8.95 -2.03 -1.68
N PRO A 69 8.47 -3.30 -1.65
CA PRO A 69 8.47 -4.26 -2.78
C PRO A 69 7.91 -3.82 -4.14
N ALA A 70 7.12 -2.75 -4.20
CA ALA A 70 6.47 -2.29 -5.42
C ALA A 70 6.90 -0.89 -5.89
N ALA A 71 7.95 -0.31 -5.31
CA ALA A 71 8.63 0.88 -5.84
C ALA A 71 9.44 0.60 -7.12
N VAL A 72 9.68 -0.67 -7.47
CA VAL A 72 10.53 -1.08 -8.60
C VAL A 72 9.69 -1.69 -9.70
N THR A 73 8.77 -0.94 -10.28
CA THR A 73 8.11 -1.40 -11.51
C THR A 73 7.89 -0.21 -12.45
N ASP A 74 8.51 -0.31 -13.63
CA ASP A 74 8.43 0.50 -14.87
C ASP A 74 8.87 1.98 -14.90
N ALA A 75 9.00 2.70 -13.79
CA ALA A 75 9.46 4.11 -13.82
C ALA A 75 10.96 4.31 -13.57
N VAL A 76 11.66 3.29 -13.07
CA VAL A 76 13.11 3.40 -12.82
C VAL A 76 13.83 3.20 -14.15
N PRO A 77 14.63 4.17 -14.64
CA PRO A 77 15.41 3.99 -15.84
C PRO A 77 16.36 2.81 -15.65
N THR A 78 16.49 1.94 -16.65
CA THR A 78 17.47 0.83 -16.58
C THR A 78 18.90 1.32 -16.78
N SER A 79 19.06 2.49 -17.41
CA SER A 79 20.33 3.19 -17.57
C SER A 79 20.13 4.71 -17.61
N VAL A 80 21.10 5.47 -17.08
CA VAL A 80 21.16 6.94 -17.15
C VAL A 80 22.55 7.39 -17.63
N ARG A 81 22.65 8.58 -18.22
CA ARG A 81 23.91 9.18 -18.68
C ARG A 81 24.13 10.54 -18.00
N LEU A 82 25.13 10.63 -17.14
CA LEU A 82 25.45 11.88 -16.46
C LEU A 82 26.38 12.76 -17.30
N PRO A 83 26.22 14.10 -17.28
CA PRO A 83 25.26 14.86 -16.46
C PRO A 83 23.87 15.06 -17.10
N ALA A 84 23.64 14.51 -18.31
CA ALA A 84 22.39 14.76 -19.06
C ALA A 84 21.13 14.31 -18.30
N ASP A 85 21.24 13.21 -17.54
CA ASP A 85 20.15 12.60 -16.78
C ASP A 85 20.26 12.84 -15.26
N ASP A 86 20.95 13.90 -14.82
CA ASP A 86 21.11 14.25 -13.40
C ASP A 86 19.76 14.31 -12.66
N ALA A 87 18.74 14.93 -13.28
CA ALA A 87 17.40 15.04 -12.70
C ALA A 87 16.72 13.67 -12.55
N THR A 88 16.80 12.83 -13.58
CA THR A 88 16.23 11.47 -13.58
C THR A 88 16.87 10.60 -12.50
N LEU A 89 18.20 10.65 -12.37
CA LEU A 89 18.89 9.92 -11.33
C LEU A 89 18.55 10.47 -9.94
N LEU A 90 18.49 11.79 -9.77
CA LEU A 90 18.09 12.42 -8.51
C LEU A 90 16.70 11.96 -8.05
N ASP A 91 15.73 11.86 -8.95
CA ASP A 91 14.39 11.36 -8.64
C ASP A 91 14.41 9.92 -8.10
N VAL A 92 15.22 9.03 -8.71
CA VAL A 92 15.42 7.64 -8.24
C VAL A 92 16.07 7.63 -6.85
N LEU A 93 17.06 8.49 -6.62
CA LEU A 93 17.78 8.58 -5.35
C LEU A 93 16.88 9.11 -4.23
N VAL A 94 16.09 10.16 -4.49
CA VAL A 94 15.11 10.71 -3.55
C VAL A 94 14.03 9.68 -3.24
N MET A 95 13.55 8.95 -4.25
CA MET A 95 12.61 7.85 -4.08
C MET A 95 13.17 6.79 -3.13
N ALA A 96 14.42 6.35 -3.34
CA ALA A 96 15.05 5.33 -2.53
C ALA A 96 15.44 5.83 -1.13
N GLY A 97 15.76 7.11 -0.99
CA GLY A 97 16.18 7.75 0.26
C GLY A 97 15.02 8.13 1.19
N THR A 98 13.80 8.20 0.67
CA THR A 98 12.62 8.54 1.50
C THR A 98 12.03 7.27 2.10
N PRO A 99 12.24 7.00 3.40
CA PRO A 99 11.76 5.77 4.02
C PRO A 99 10.23 5.71 3.93
N HIS A 100 9.72 4.57 3.47
CA HIS A 100 8.29 4.27 3.57
C HIS A 100 8.00 3.96 5.04
N ARG A 101 7.40 4.93 5.72
CA ARG A 101 7.13 4.88 7.17
C ARG A 101 5.91 4.02 7.47
N ALA A 102 4.97 3.98 6.53
CA ALA A 102 3.68 3.37 6.79
C ALA A 102 3.74 1.86 6.86
N ARG A 103 3.04 1.30 7.84
CA ARG A 103 2.58 -0.08 7.76
C ARG A 103 1.39 -0.17 6.81
N THR A 104 1.59 -0.82 5.68
CA THR A 104 0.53 -0.99 4.67
C THR A 104 -0.30 -2.24 4.97
N VAL A 105 -1.60 -2.08 5.12
CA VAL A 105 -2.56 -3.17 5.37
C VAL A 105 -3.55 -3.24 4.23
N GLY A 106 -3.57 -4.36 3.52
CA GLY A 106 -4.57 -4.65 2.50
C GLY A 106 -5.86 -5.16 3.13
N VAL A 107 -7.01 -4.76 2.61
CA VAL A 107 -8.33 -5.28 3.00
C VAL A 107 -9.05 -5.73 1.75
N VAL A 108 -9.51 -6.99 1.73
CA VAL A 108 -10.18 -7.57 0.56
C VAL A 108 -11.31 -8.48 0.98
N GLY A 109 -12.39 -8.51 0.20
CA GLY A 109 -13.50 -9.42 0.41
C GLY A 109 -13.31 -10.72 -0.37
N ALA A 110 -13.50 -11.88 0.26
CA ALA A 110 -13.52 -13.18 -0.41
C ALA A 110 -14.62 -13.27 -1.49
N HIS A 111 -15.64 -12.42 -1.39
CA HIS A 111 -16.70 -12.28 -2.38
C HIS A 111 -17.26 -10.85 -2.38
N GLY A 112 -17.97 -10.48 -3.45
CA GLY A 112 -18.68 -9.21 -3.55
C GLY A 112 -19.71 -9.05 -2.42
N GLY A 113 -19.81 -7.84 -1.86
CA GLY A 113 -20.75 -7.53 -0.77
C GLY A 113 -20.36 -8.10 0.60
N ALA A 114 -19.14 -8.63 0.79
CA ALA A 114 -18.66 -9.08 2.10
C ALA A 114 -18.55 -7.95 3.13
N GLY A 115 -18.37 -6.70 2.67
CA GLY A 115 -18.19 -5.51 3.51
C GLY A 115 -16.73 -5.07 3.67
N ALA A 116 -15.85 -5.40 2.71
CA ALA A 116 -14.42 -5.13 2.80
C ALA A 116 -14.12 -3.63 2.90
N SER A 117 -14.70 -2.82 1.99
CA SER A 117 -14.60 -1.36 2.01
C SER A 117 -15.09 -0.73 3.32
N VAL A 118 -16.17 -1.27 3.90
CA VAL A 118 -16.69 -0.82 5.21
C VAL A 118 -15.70 -1.14 6.33
N LEU A 119 -15.10 -2.33 6.31
CA LEU A 119 -14.09 -2.72 7.29
C LEU A 119 -12.79 -1.93 7.10
N ALA A 120 -12.37 -1.66 5.86
CA ALA A 120 -11.20 -0.83 5.54
C ALA A 120 -11.36 0.58 6.09
N ALA A 121 -12.53 1.19 5.87
CA ALA A 121 -12.88 2.48 6.45
C ALA A 121 -12.90 2.45 8.00
N GLY A 122 -13.48 1.41 8.59
CA GLY A 122 -13.47 1.21 10.04
C GLY A 122 -12.05 1.03 10.62
N LEU A 123 -11.19 0.27 9.94
CA LEU A 123 -9.78 0.06 10.29
C LEU A 123 -9.02 1.38 10.25
N ALA A 124 -9.17 2.16 9.18
CA ALA A 124 -8.52 3.46 9.06
C ALA A 124 -8.93 4.42 10.19
N ARG A 125 -10.22 4.47 10.56
CA ARG A 125 -10.69 5.24 11.73
C ARG A 125 -10.14 4.73 13.04
N ALA A 126 -9.99 3.42 13.19
CA ALA A 126 -9.43 2.83 14.40
C ALA A 126 -7.95 3.17 14.56
N CYS A 127 -7.15 3.17 13.47
CA CYS A 127 -5.76 3.60 13.46
C CYS A 127 -5.62 5.08 13.89
N VAL A 128 -6.43 5.97 13.32
CA VAL A 128 -6.50 7.38 13.76
C VAL A 128 -6.87 7.47 15.24
N GLY A 129 -7.84 6.67 15.69
CA GLY A 129 -8.24 6.61 17.10
C GLY A 129 -7.13 6.13 18.04
N ALA A 130 -6.16 5.37 17.54
CA ALA A 130 -4.95 4.95 18.23
C ALA A 130 -3.78 5.96 18.10
N GLY A 131 -3.98 7.05 17.35
CA GLY A 131 -3.00 8.14 17.20
C GLY A 131 -2.13 8.06 15.94
N ALA A 132 -2.33 7.07 15.06
CA ALA A 132 -1.55 6.91 13.84
C ALA A 132 -2.04 7.87 12.73
N ALA A 133 -1.10 8.58 12.08
CA ALA A 133 -1.40 9.27 10.82
C ALA A 133 -1.77 8.24 9.76
N THR A 134 -3.00 8.31 9.23
CA THR A 134 -3.57 7.22 8.42
C THR A 134 -4.09 7.72 7.08
N ALA A 135 -3.77 6.98 6.01
CA ALA A 135 -4.40 7.12 4.71
C ALA A 135 -5.23 5.88 4.35
N LEU A 136 -6.34 6.09 3.65
CA LEU A 136 -7.20 5.07 3.08
C LEU A 136 -7.23 5.23 1.56
N VAL A 137 -6.89 4.17 0.84
CA VAL A 137 -6.76 4.18 -0.61
C VAL A 137 -7.70 3.16 -1.23
N ASP A 138 -8.61 3.63 -2.08
CA ASP A 138 -9.47 2.78 -2.91
C ASP A 138 -8.67 2.30 -4.13
N LEU A 139 -8.50 0.99 -4.29
CA LEU A 139 -7.83 0.41 -5.46
C LEU A 139 -8.80 -0.34 -6.38
N ASP A 140 -10.12 -0.25 -6.18
CA ASP A 140 -11.10 -0.84 -7.08
C ASP A 140 -11.39 0.09 -8.29
N PRO A 141 -10.99 -0.28 -9.52
CA PRO A 141 -11.27 0.53 -10.71
C PRO A 141 -12.77 0.69 -10.99
N ALA A 142 -13.61 -0.21 -10.47
CA ALA A 142 -15.04 -0.30 -10.79
C ALA A 142 -15.95 -0.33 -9.54
N GLY A 143 -15.43 0.02 -8.36
CA GLY A 143 -16.13 -0.12 -7.07
C GLY A 143 -17.18 0.96 -6.75
N GLY A 144 -17.26 2.01 -7.56
CA GLY A 144 -18.15 3.16 -7.33
C GLY A 144 -17.55 4.27 -6.44
N GLY A 145 -16.36 4.05 -5.91
CA GLY A 145 -15.63 5.01 -5.07
C GLY A 145 -15.95 4.87 -3.59
N LEU A 146 -14.92 4.82 -2.76
CA LEU A 146 -15.05 5.04 -1.31
C LEU A 146 -15.65 6.41 -0.97
N ASP A 147 -15.50 7.41 -1.81
CA ASP A 147 -16.03 8.75 -1.54
C ASP A 147 -17.55 8.75 -1.36
N VAL A 148 -18.29 7.97 -2.15
CA VAL A 148 -19.73 7.78 -1.96
C VAL A 148 -20.04 7.06 -0.65
N LEU A 149 -19.29 5.99 -0.32
CA LEU A 149 -19.47 5.25 0.94
C LEU A 149 -19.25 6.14 2.17
N LEU A 150 -18.34 7.10 2.07
CA LEU A 150 -17.92 7.97 3.16
C LEU A 150 -18.66 9.32 3.16
N GLY A 151 -19.52 9.60 2.18
CA GLY A 151 -20.24 10.86 2.04
C GLY A 151 -19.34 12.05 1.69
N LEU A 152 -18.27 11.80 0.93
CA LEU A 152 -17.24 12.78 0.55
C LEU A 152 -17.42 13.32 -0.86
N GLU A 153 -18.45 12.90 -1.62
CA GLU A 153 -18.56 13.21 -3.04
C GLU A 153 -18.66 14.73 -3.35
N HIS A 154 -19.02 15.54 -2.35
CA HIS A 154 -19.06 17.00 -2.42
C HIS A 154 -17.88 17.68 -1.72
N ASP A 155 -17.04 16.92 -1.00
CA ASP A 155 -15.92 17.45 -0.25
C ASP A 155 -14.76 17.83 -1.17
N PRO A 156 -14.12 18.99 -0.94
CA PRO A 156 -12.98 19.42 -1.74
C PRO A 156 -11.80 18.47 -1.55
N GLY A 157 -11.04 18.28 -2.63
CA GLY A 157 -9.84 17.45 -2.64
C GLY A 157 -9.78 16.55 -3.87
N ARG A 158 -8.58 16.09 -4.18
CA ARG A 158 -8.31 15.29 -5.38
C ARG A 158 -8.84 13.86 -5.25
N ARG A 159 -9.29 13.30 -6.37
CA ARG A 159 -9.62 11.87 -6.58
C ARG A 159 -8.66 11.25 -7.58
N TRP A 160 -8.75 9.94 -7.80
CA TRP A 160 -7.92 9.27 -8.81
C TRP A 160 -7.94 9.95 -10.17
N ALA A 161 -9.12 10.36 -10.64
CA ALA A 161 -9.24 11.07 -11.92
C ALA A 161 -8.45 12.38 -11.99
N ASP A 162 -8.24 13.07 -10.86
CA ASP A 162 -7.40 14.28 -10.80
C ASP A 162 -5.92 13.92 -10.75
N VAL A 163 -5.55 12.92 -9.94
CA VAL A 163 -4.17 12.45 -9.77
C VAL A 163 -3.62 11.88 -11.08
N HIS A 164 -4.41 11.15 -11.86
CA HIS A 164 -4.04 10.68 -13.21
C HIS A 164 -3.75 11.81 -14.20
N GLY A 165 -4.36 12.98 -14.00
CA GLY A 165 -4.17 14.16 -14.86
C GLY A 165 -2.91 14.98 -14.52
N GLU A 166 -2.25 14.68 -13.40
CA GLU A 166 -1.08 15.42 -12.94
C GLU A 166 0.18 15.04 -13.71
N ARG A 167 1.04 16.04 -13.92
CA ARG A 167 2.38 15.86 -14.47
C ARG A 167 3.40 16.15 -13.39
N GLY A 168 4.36 15.25 -13.21
CA GLY A 168 5.46 15.40 -12.26
C GLY A 168 5.37 14.43 -11.09
N ALA A 169 6.35 14.53 -10.19
CA ALA A 169 6.45 13.65 -9.03
C ALA A 169 5.36 13.97 -7.99
N LEU A 170 4.73 12.91 -7.46
CA LEU A 170 3.81 13.03 -6.33
C LEU A 170 4.61 13.15 -5.03
N LEU A 171 4.71 14.36 -4.49
CA LEU A 171 5.39 14.60 -3.22
C LEU A 171 4.50 14.18 -2.04
N PRO A 172 5.02 13.44 -1.03
CA PRO A 172 4.22 12.89 0.07
C PRO A 172 3.29 13.88 0.76
N GLU A 173 3.85 14.99 1.26
CA GLU A 173 3.10 16.01 2.00
C GLU A 173 2.09 16.75 1.11
N GLN A 174 2.48 17.05 -0.13
CA GLN A 174 1.60 17.76 -1.07
C GLN A 174 0.42 16.91 -1.48
N LEU A 175 0.65 15.62 -1.78
CA LEU A 175 -0.43 14.69 -2.08
C LEU A 175 -1.37 14.57 -0.88
N ALA A 176 -0.84 14.32 0.33
CA ALA A 176 -1.66 14.19 1.54
C ALA A 176 -2.55 15.43 1.80
N LEU A 177 -2.01 16.64 1.61
CA LEU A 177 -2.76 17.89 1.77
C LEU A 177 -3.79 18.12 0.67
N ALA A 178 -3.57 17.57 -0.53
CA ALA A 178 -4.50 17.69 -1.65
C ALA A 178 -5.68 16.72 -1.57
N LEU A 179 -5.62 15.69 -0.71
CA LEU A 179 -6.71 14.72 -0.52
C LEU A 179 -7.78 15.21 0.46
N PRO A 180 -9.04 14.80 0.26
CA PRO A 180 -10.08 14.92 1.28
C PRO A 180 -9.67 14.31 2.60
N THR A 181 -10.27 14.83 3.67
CA THR A 181 -10.08 14.32 5.03
C THR A 181 -11.40 13.86 5.62
N TRP A 182 -11.48 12.58 5.97
CA TRP A 182 -12.64 11.97 6.62
C TRP A 182 -12.26 11.50 8.02
N HIS A 183 -12.75 12.16 9.06
CA HIS A 183 -12.37 11.87 10.45
C HIS A 183 -10.84 11.77 10.66
N LEU A 184 -10.08 12.73 10.12
CA LEU A 184 -8.60 12.78 10.12
C LEU A 184 -7.90 11.70 9.27
N VAL A 185 -8.65 10.85 8.57
CA VAL A 185 -8.10 9.93 7.55
C VAL A 185 -7.96 10.67 6.23
N ARG A 186 -6.79 10.61 5.59
CA ARG A 186 -6.62 11.07 4.20
C ARG A 186 -7.17 10.01 3.25
N VAL A 187 -8.08 10.39 2.36
CA VAL A 187 -8.76 9.42 1.48
C VAL A 187 -8.41 9.67 0.03
N LEU A 188 -7.83 8.67 -0.64
CA LEU A 188 -7.68 8.66 -2.09
C LEU A 188 -8.66 7.66 -2.68
N SER A 189 -9.74 8.18 -3.24
CA SER A 189 -10.86 7.41 -3.78
C SER A 189 -10.99 7.56 -5.29
N GLY A 190 -11.63 6.59 -5.94
CA GLY A 190 -12.28 6.82 -7.22
C GLY A 190 -13.48 7.76 -7.07
N ASP A 191 -14.05 8.18 -8.19
CA ASP A 191 -15.35 8.85 -8.23
C ASP A 191 -16.10 8.45 -9.52
N ARG A 192 -17.17 9.18 -9.86
CA ARG A 192 -17.96 8.96 -11.10
C ARG A 192 -17.15 8.99 -12.41
N ARG A 193 -15.92 9.51 -12.40
CA ARG A 193 -15.01 9.58 -13.55
C ARG A 193 -14.13 8.33 -13.68
N GLY A 194 -14.05 7.51 -12.63
CA GLY A 194 -13.29 6.25 -12.59
C GLY A 194 -12.46 6.08 -11.32
N GLY A 195 -12.00 4.84 -11.10
CA GLY A 195 -11.09 4.47 -10.00
C GLY A 195 -9.66 4.18 -10.44
N ALA A 196 -8.87 3.64 -9.52
CA ALA A 196 -7.46 3.30 -9.73
C ALA A 196 -7.27 2.29 -10.86
N GLN A 197 -6.52 2.66 -11.90
CA GLN A 197 -6.11 1.71 -12.93
C GLN A 197 -4.84 0.97 -12.49
N ALA A 198 -4.95 -0.33 -12.23
CA ALA A 198 -3.89 -1.12 -11.57
C ALA A 198 -2.52 -1.07 -12.30
N GLU A 199 -2.53 -0.97 -13.62
CA GLU A 199 -1.31 -0.94 -14.45
C GLU A 199 -0.61 0.43 -14.45
N ASP A 200 -1.29 1.47 -13.95
CA ASP A 200 -0.79 2.84 -14.02
C ASP A 200 0.29 3.12 -12.95
N LEU A 201 1.43 3.61 -13.42
CA LEU A 201 2.55 4.10 -12.60
C LEU A 201 2.12 5.19 -11.61
N VAL A 202 1.11 5.98 -11.96
CA VAL A 202 0.59 7.04 -11.10
C VAL A 202 -0.04 6.46 -9.83
N VAL A 203 -0.76 5.34 -9.92
CA VAL A 203 -1.39 4.69 -8.75
C VAL A 203 -0.32 4.18 -7.80
N ARG A 204 0.70 3.50 -8.33
CA ARG A 204 1.88 3.04 -7.57
C ARG A 204 2.58 4.21 -6.88
N SER A 205 2.79 5.30 -7.60
CA SER A 205 3.45 6.50 -7.09
C SER A 205 2.65 7.17 -5.98
N ALA A 206 1.33 7.20 -6.09
CA ALA A 206 0.46 7.76 -5.06
C ALA A 206 0.47 6.92 -3.78
N VAL A 207 0.35 5.59 -3.89
CA VAL A 207 0.43 4.69 -2.73
C VAL A 207 1.78 4.83 -2.03
N ARG A 208 2.88 4.92 -2.79
CA ARG A 208 4.22 5.21 -2.25
C ARG A 208 4.26 6.53 -1.50
N ALA A 209 3.83 7.62 -2.15
CA ALA A 209 3.87 8.95 -1.56
C ALA A 209 3.05 9.02 -0.26
N LEU A 210 1.88 8.37 -0.23
CA LEU A 210 1.08 8.25 0.98
C LEU A 210 1.80 7.44 2.05
N GLY A 211 2.46 6.34 1.70
CA GLY A 211 3.22 5.53 2.65
C GLY A 211 4.48 6.20 3.20
N GLN A 212 5.01 7.20 2.51
CA GLN A 212 6.09 8.06 3.00
C GLN A 212 5.60 9.14 3.98
N GLY A 213 4.33 9.56 3.85
CA GLY A 213 3.73 10.64 4.64
C GLY A 213 2.84 10.21 5.82
N HIS A 214 2.62 8.91 6.01
CA HIS A 214 1.70 8.37 7.02
C HIS A 214 2.35 7.22 7.81
N ASP A 215 1.78 6.90 8.97
CA ASP A 215 2.18 5.76 9.81
C ASP A 215 1.45 4.48 9.39
N VAL A 216 0.24 4.60 8.84
CA VAL A 216 -0.56 3.48 8.32
C VAL A 216 -1.19 3.84 6.97
N VAL A 217 -1.11 2.91 6.02
CA VAL A 217 -1.85 2.99 4.76
C VAL A 217 -2.78 1.78 4.67
N VAL A 218 -4.08 2.02 4.66
CA VAL A 218 -5.09 0.98 4.44
C VAL A 218 -5.44 0.96 2.96
N LEU A 219 -5.24 -0.17 2.30
CA LEU A 219 -5.61 -0.39 0.90
C LEU A 219 -6.94 -1.15 0.86
N ASP A 220 -7.99 -0.53 0.32
CA ASP A 220 -9.21 -1.24 -0.06
C ASP A 220 -8.98 -1.89 -1.43
N LEU A 221 -8.79 -3.21 -1.43
CA LEU A 221 -8.27 -3.94 -2.58
C LEU A 221 -9.39 -4.45 -3.49
N PRO A 222 -9.18 -4.42 -4.81
CA PRO A 222 -10.08 -5.06 -5.75
C PRO A 222 -10.03 -6.58 -5.58
N ARG A 223 -11.15 -7.28 -5.78
CA ARG A 223 -11.21 -8.76 -5.67
C ARG A 223 -10.22 -9.48 -6.60
N GLN A 224 -9.76 -8.81 -7.66
CA GLN A 224 -8.83 -9.30 -8.67
C GLN A 224 -7.49 -9.72 -8.05
N VAL A 225 -7.12 -9.18 -6.89
CA VAL A 225 -5.90 -9.60 -6.17
C VAL A 225 -5.98 -11.04 -5.62
N LEU A 226 -7.18 -11.62 -5.56
CA LEU A 226 -7.40 -12.98 -5.05
C LEU A 226 -7.14 -14.07 -6.10
N ALA A 227 -6.99 -13.70 -7.37
CA ALA A 227 -6.65 -14.61 -8.45
C ALA A 227 -5.22 -14.35 -8.94
N PRO A 228 -4.46 -15.39 -9.36
CA PRO A 228 -3.15 -15.21 -9.95
C PRO A 228 -3.17 -14.25 -11.14
N GLY A 229 -2.28 -13.25 -11.11
CA GLY A 229 -2.15 -12.27 -12.17
C GLY A 229 -1.52 -10.95 -11.71
N PRO A 230 -1.41 -9.96 -12.61
CA PRO A 230 -0.67 -8.73 -12.36
C PRO A 230 -1.16 -7.94 -11.14
N ALA A 231 -2.48 -7.88 -10.93
CA ALA A 231 -3.06 -7.19 -9.78
C ALA A 231 -2.67 -7.84 -8.44
N GLN A 232 -2.59 -9.18 -8.40
CA GLN A 232 -2.16 -9.91 -7.21
C GLN A 232 -0.69 -9.66 -6.90
N GLU A 233 0.18 -9.83 -7.90
CA GLU A 233 1.63 -9.63 -7.76
C GLU A 233 1.94 -8.20 -7.31
N LEU A 234 1.27 -7.22 -7.93
CA LEU A 234 1.47 -5.81 -7.62
C LEU A 234 0.96 -5.45 -6.23
N TRP A 235 -0.34 -5.65 -5.95
CA TRP A 235 -0.96 -5.06 -4.77
C TRP A 235 -0.70 -5.83 -3.48
N LEU A 236 -0.58 -7.16 -3.56
CA LEU A 236 -0.21 -7.93 -2.37
C LEU A 236 1.26 -7.69 -1.98
N GLY A 237 2.14 -7.37 -2.94
CA GLY A 237 3.53 -6.98 -2.66
C GLY A 237 3.66 -5.72 -1.78
N TRP A 238 2.67 -4.81 -1.82
CA TRP A 238 2.66 -3.63 -0.94
C TRP A 238 2.29 -3.95 0.50
N CYS A 239 1.58 -5.05 0.74
CA CYS A 239 0.91 -5.31 2.00
C CYS A 239 1.85 -5.99 3.00
N ALA A 240 2.05 -5.36 4.16
CA ALA A 240 2.71 -6.02 5.29
C ALA A 240 1.79 -7.06 5.94
N ASP A 241 0.49 -6.79 5.92
CA ASP A 241 -0.58 -7.65 6.42
C ASP A 241 -1.77 -7.58 5.46
N LEU A 242 -2.50 -8.69 5.31
CA LEU A 242 -3.72 -8.75 4.50
C LEU A 242 -4.90 -9.19 5.36
N VAL A 243 -5.95 -8.37 5.40
CA VAL A 243 -7.23 -8.71 6.03
C VAL A 243 -8.16 -9.27 4.96
N LEU A 244 -8.47 -10.56 5.07
CA LEU A 244 -9.46 -11.23 4.22
C LEU A 244 -10.80 -11.26 4.95
N LEU A 245 -11.81 -10.58 4.41
CA LEU A 245 -13.16 -10.57 4.96
C LEU A 245 -14.06 -11.54 4.18
N THR A 246 -14.78 -12.40 4.89
CA THR A 246 -15.87 -13.20 4.33
C THR A 246 -17.13 -13.10 5.18
N CYS A 247 -18.27 -13.54 4.66
CA CYS A 247 -19.48 -13.74 5.46
C CYS A 247 -19.55 -15.15 6.03
N GLY A 248 -20.26 -15.31 7.15
CA GLY A 248 -20.76 -16.61 7.56
C GLY A 248 -21.71 -17.22 6.52
N GLY A 249 -21.91 -18.52 6.61
CA GLY A 249 -22.71 -19.38 5.77
C GLY A 249 -21.89 -20.10 4.70
N VAL A 250 -22.50 -21.12 4.11
CA VAL A 250 -21.85 -22.03 3.13
C VAL A 250 -21.17 -21.29 1.98
N ARG A 251 -21.82 -20.25 1.40
CA ARG A 251 -21.23 -19.51 0.28
C ARG A 251 -20.01 -18.67 0.69
N GLY A 252 -20.06 -18.03 1.86
CA GLY A 252 -18.92 -17.27 2.35
C GLY A 252 -17.77 -18.18 2.78
N GLY A 253 -18.08 -19.34 3.35
CA GLY A 253 -17.11 -20.40 3.60
C GLY A 253 -16.43 -20.91 2.34
N ALA A 254 -17.21 -21.26 1.31
CA ALA A 254 -16.68 -21.72 0.03
C ALA A 254 -15.81 -20.64 -0.66
N ALA A 255 -16.20 -19.37 -0.59
CA ALA A 255 -15.41 -18.26 -1.12
C ALA A 255 -14.08 -18.10 -0.37
N ALA A 256 -14.11 -18.16 0.97
CA ALA A 256 -12.89 -18.09 1.78
C ALA A 256 -11.97 -19.30 1.52
N GLN A 257 -12.54 -20.49 1.34
CA GLN A 257 -11.80 -21.70 0.99
C GLN A 257 -11.14 -21.62 -0.39
N ALA A 258 -11.85 -21.08 -1.40
CA ALA A 258 -11.30 -20.93 -2.74
C ALA A 258 -10.09 -19.98 -2.80
N VAL A 259 -10.03 -19.03 -1.86
CA VAL A 259 -8.96 -18.05 -1.71
C VAL A 259 -7.90 -18.51 -0.68
N GLY A 260 -8.22 -19.54 0.09
CA GLY A 260 -7.49 -20.00 1.27
C GLY A 260 -6.00 -20.19 1.02
N GLY A 261 -5.19 -19.54 1.85
CA GLY A 261 -3.74 -19.68 1.86
C GLY A 261 -2.95 -18.93 0.80
N LEU A 262 -3.58 -18.13 -0.09
CA LEU A 262 -2.93 -17.26 -1.09
C LEU A 262 -1.57 -17.79 -1.59
N ALA A 263 -1.58 -19.02 -2.08
CA ALA A 263 -0.37 -19.78 -2.40
C ALA A 263 0.45 -19.08 -3.48
N GLY A 264 1.75 -18.92 -3.23
CA GLY A 264 2.68 -18.26 -4.17
C GLY A 264 2.61 -16.73 -4.18
N THR A 265 1.87 -16.11 -3.27
CA THR A 265 1.83 -14.65 -3.15
C THR A 265 2.97 -14.08 -2.29
N ALA A 266 3.18 -12.77 -2.38
CA ALA A 266 4.19 -12.06 -1.61
C ALA A 266 3.86 -11.94 -0.10
N VAL A 267 2.58 -12.12 0.28
CA VAL A 267 2.15 -12.04 1.68
C VAL A 267 2.24 -13.43 2.31
N PRO A 268 3.09 -13.62 3.34
CA PRO A 268 3.15 -14.89 4.06
C PRO A 268 1.79 -15.26 4.65
N VAL A 269 1.44 -16.55 4.64
CA VAL A 269 0.13 -17.05 5.13
C VAL A 269 -0.16 -16.65 6.58
N ASP A 270 0.87 -16.59 7.44
CA ASP A 270 0.76 -16.14 8.83
C ASP A 270 0.43 -14.64 8.99
N ARG A 271 0.53 -13.88 7.89
CA ARG A 271 0.13 -12.47 7.79
C ARG A 271 -1.19 -12.26 7.04
N VAL A 272 -1.92 -13.35 6.76
CA VAL A 272 -3.29 -13.30 6.25
C VAL A 272 -4.26 -13.46 7.41
N HIS A 273 -5.02 -12.41 7.68
CA HIS A 273 -5.90 -12.28 8.83
C HIS A 273 -7.35 -12.46 8.40
N LEU A 274 -7.91 -13.64 8.66
CA LEU A 274 -9.30 -13.92 8.31
C LEU A 274 -10.27 -13.25 9.29
N VAL A 275 -11.19 -12.46 8.75
CA VAL A 275 -12.34 -11.90 9.47
C VAL A 275 -13.61 -12.53 8.91
N VAL A 276 -14.48 -13.01 9.79
CA VAL A 276 -15.79 -13.57 9.40
C VAL A 276 -16.90 -12.64 9.90
N ARG A 277 -17.68 -12.08 8.98
CA ARG A 277 -18.91 -11.35 9.27
C ARG A 277 -20.01 -12.33 9.63
N GLU A 278 -20.42 -12.34 10.89
CA GLU A 278 -21.27 -13.39 11.45
C GLU A 278 -22.68 -13.41 10.85
N ARG A 279 -23.11 -14.61 10.45
CA ARG A 279 -24.52 -14.94 10.14
C ARG A 279 -25.01 -16.20 10.89
N GLY A 280 -24.16 -16.75 11.74
CA GLY A 280 -24.32 -18.02 12.46
C GLY A 280 -23.07 -18.31 13.32
N GLN A 281 -22.93 -19.55 13.77
CA GLN A 281 -21.80 -20.01 14.59
C GLN A 281 -20.85 -20.89 13.77
N ASP A 282 -20.33 -20.37 12.67
CA ASP A 282 -19.55 -21.12 11.67
C ASP A 282 -18.17 -20.50 11.34
N ALA A 283 -17.75 -19.48 12.09
CA ALA A 283 -16.51 -18.76 11.81
C ALA A 283 -15.27 -19.67 11.92
N GLU A 284 -15.22 -20.55 12.91
CA GLU A 284 -14.13 -21.50 13.10
C GLU A 284 -14.09 -22.55 12.01
N ASP A 285 -15.25 -23.08 11.61
CA ASP A 285 -15.35 -24.06 10.54
C ASP A 285 -14.90 -23.47 9.20
N ILE A 286 -15.27 -22.22 8.93
CA ILE A 286 -14.83 -21.47 7.75
C ILE A 286 -13.31 -21.26 7.78
N ALA A 287 -12.76 -20.87 8.92
CA ALA A 287 -11.32 -20.67 9.09
C ALA A 287 -10.53 -21.97 8.89
N ALA A 288 -11.01 -23.07 9.47
CA ALA A 288 -10.44 -24.39 9.31
C ALA A 288 -10.49 -24.85 7.84
N ALA A 289 -11.64 -24.67 7.17
CA ALA A 289 -11.81 -25.02 5.77
C ALA A 289 -10.91 -24.18 4.83
N ALA A 290 -10.69 -22.91 5.15
CA ALA A 290 -9.81 -22.01 4.41
C ALA A 290 -8.31 -22.19 4.72
N GLY A 291 -7.96 -22.95 5.76
CA GLY A 291 -6.57 -23.10 6.21
C GLY A 291 -5.96 -21.79 6.71
N LEU A 292 -6.78 -20.88 7.25
CA LEU A 292 -6.36 -19.55 7.72
C LEU A 292 -6.65 -19.38 9.21
N ALA A 293 -5.85 -18.55 9.88
CA ALA A 293 -6.10 -18.19 11.27
C ALA A 293 -7.31 -17.24 11.37
N LEU A 294 -8.35 -17.66 12.09
CA LEU A 294 -9.47 -16.78 12.43
C LEU A 294 -8.94 -15.65 13.33
N THR A 295 -9.00 -14.43 12.81
CA THR A 295 -8.50 -13.25 13.51
C THR A 295 -9.59 -12.55 14.29
N ALA A 296 -10.77 -12.39 13.70
CA ALA A 296 -11.89 -11.77 14.38
C ALA A 296 -13.24 -12.24 13.83
N ARG A 297 -14.24 -12.20 14.69
CA ARG A 297 -15.64 -12.28 14.31
C ARG A 297 -16.21 -10.87 14.26
N MET A 298 -16.78 -10.49 13.14
CA MET A 298 -17.41 -9.19 12.97
C MET A 298 -18.92 -9.36 13.04
N ARG A 299 -19.53 -8.77 14.07
CA ARG A 299 -20.99 -8.77 14.19
C ARG A 299 -21.61 -8.05 12.99
N ASP A 300 -22.66 -8.65 12.42
CA ASP A 300 -23.42 -8.01 11.34
C ASP A 300 -24.21 -6.78 11.85
N GLU A 301 -24.09 -5.68 11.12
CA GLU A 301 -24.79 -4.42 11.40
C GLU A 301 -25.93 -4.23 10.41
N ARG A 302 -27.08 -4.86 10.67
CA ARG A 302 -28.23 -4.90 9.73
C ARG A 302 -28.76 -3.53 9.34
N ALA A 303 -28.63 -2.53 10.21
CA ALA A 303 -29.08 -1.16 9.95
C ALA A 303 -28.07 -0.33 9.15
N LEU A 304 -26.82 -0.79 9.01
CA LEU A 304 -25.76 -0.01 8.37
C LEU A 304 -26.03 0.29 6.89
N PRO A 305 -26.48 -0.67 6.04
CA PRO A 305 -26.78 -0.36 4.64
C PRO A 305 -27.83 0.74 4.49
N ALA A 306 -28.94 0.64 5.23
CA ALA A 306 -29.96 1.68 5.23
C ALA A 306 -29.45 2.99 5.83
N GLY A 307 -28.57 2.94 6.84
CA GLY A 307 -27.95 4.12 7.42
C GLY A 307 -27.07 4.88 6.42
N ILE A 308 -26.29 4.17 5.60
CA ILE A 308 -25.41 4.77 4.58
C ILE A 308 -26.23 5.59 3.59
N GLU A 309 -27.38 5.09 3.14
CA GLU A 309 -28.31 5.84 2.27
C GLU A 309 -28.83 7.15 2.91
N HIS A 310 -28.71 7.28 4.24
CA HIS A 310 -29.12 8.47 5.01
C HIS A 310 -27.91 9.21 5.63
N GLY A 311 -26.68 8.97 5.12
CA GLY A 311 -25.47 9.69 5.52
C GLY A 311 -24.74 9.14 6.76
N VAL A 312 -25.09 7.96 7.25
CA VAL A 312 -24.29 7.28 8.29
C VAL A 312 -23.04 6.69 7.64
N THR A 313 -21.87 6.99 8.18
CA THR A 313 -20.60 6.48 7.64
C THR A 313 -20.08 5.29 8.44
N PRO A 314 -19.21 4.44 7.84
CA PRO A 314 -18.55 3.37 8.57
C PRO A 314 -17.88 3.87 9.85
N GLY A 315 -18.30 3.31 10.98
CA GLY A 315 -17.72 3.57 12.29
C GLY A 315 -18.45 4.57 13.19
N ASP A 316 -19.52 5.20 12.72
CA ASP A 316 -20.31 6.13 13.54
C ASP A 316 -20.97 5.42 14.73
N GLN A 317 -21.31 4.15 14.55
CA GLN A 317 -21.62 3.23 15.63
C GLN A 317 -20.32 2.81 16.35
N ARG A 318 -19.86 3.63 17.30
CA ARG A 318 -18.60 3.41 18.05
C ARG A 318 -18.49 2.04 18.74
N ARG A 319 -19.62 1.41 19.09
CA ARG A 319 -19.72 0.07 19.70
C ARG A 319 -20.25 -1.00 18.72
N GLY A 320 -20.36 -0.63 17.45
CA GLY A 320 -20.76 -1.52 16.36
C GLY A 320 -19.75 -2.64 16.13
N GLY A 321 -20.18 -3.66 15.38
CA GLY A 321 -19.32 -4.76 14.96
C GLY A 321 -18.10 -4.28 14.18
N VAL A 322 -18.27 -3.31 13.27
CA VAL A 322 -17.18 -2.78 12.45
C VAL A 322 -16.08 -2.17 13.31
N MET A 323 -16.41 -1.23 14.20
CA MET A 323 -15.40 -0.57 15.04
C MET A 323 -14.79 -1.50 16.10
N THR A 324 -15.58 -2.44 16.61
CA THR A 324 -15.06 -3.42 17.59
C THR A 324 -14.02 -4.32 16.92
N THR A 325 -14.32 -4.83 15.73
CA THR A 325 -13.39 -5.63 14.93
C THR A 325 -12.17 -4.82 14.48
N ALA A 326 -12.38 -3.58 14.01
CA ALA A 326 -11.29 -2.70 13.58
C ALA A 326 -10.28 -2.41 14.69
N ARG A 327 -10.74 -2.13 15.92
CA ARG A 327 -9.84 -1.93 17.07
C ARG A 327 -9.06 -3.20 17.43
N ALA A 328 -9.72 -4.36 17.42
CA ALA A 328 -9.05 -5.63 17.66
C ALA A 328 -7.97 -5.92 16.58
N LEU A 329 -8.21 -5.52 15.33
CA LEU A 329 -7.20 -5.60 14.27
C LEU A 329 -6.04 -4.63 14.52
N VAL A 330 -6.30 -3.38 14.91
CA VAL A 330 -5.23 -2.42 15.27
C VAL A 330 -4.31 -2.99 16.35
N GLU A 331 -4.88 -3.54 17.43
CA GLU A 331 -4.12 -4.14 18.53
C GLU A 331 -3.35 -5.39 18.08
N LYS A 332 -4.00 -6.30 17.35
CA LYS A 332 -3.37 -7.56 16.93
C LYS A 332 -2.24 -7.32 15.93
N LEU A 333 -2.45 -6.37 15.02
CA LEU A 333 -1.46 -6.06 14.01
C LEU A 333 -0.36 -5.17 14.60
N GLY A 334 -0.60 -4.38 15.65
CA GLY A 334 0.36 -3.40 16.15
C GLY A 334 0.47 -2.23 15.18
N LEU A 335 -0.67 -1.56 14.97
CA LEU A 335 -0.81 -0.37 14.11
C LEU A 335 -0.85 0.93 14.91
N ASP A 336 -0.53 0.86 16.21
CA ASP A 336 -0.24 2.01 17.06
C ASP A 336 1.19 2.54 16.79
N PRO A 337 1.39 3.87 16.85
CA PRO A 337 2.68 4.51 16.55
C PRO A 337 3.76 4.30 17.61
#